data_AF-A0A8J7UEJ1-F1
#
_entry.id   AF-A0A8J7UEJ1-F1
#
_cell.length_a   1.000
_cell.length_b   1.000
_cell.length_c   1.000
_cell.angle_alpha   90.00
_cell.angle_beta   90.00
_cell.angle_gamma   90.00
#
_symmetry.space_group_name_H-M   'P 1'
#
loop_
_entity.id
_entity.type
_entity.pdbx_description
1 polymer ?
#
loop_
_entity_poly.entity_id
_entity_poly.type
_entity_poly.pdbx_seq_one_letter_code
_entity_poly.pdbx_strand_id
1 'polypeptide(L)'
;MKRVATLLLIISLALAGCAAKNGGTHDAVQSAAQTSVLEEGVTSAPQDAADPVSTDGPDLDDYDDDEAGDKALSDPLEGWNRFWFRVNDCLIQYILKPLHKGYCFIVPEPVRSAVSTFSYNVLFPVRMANSILQGEFAQAGVEFDRSFVNFLLTLGFGDPASEKKPLFPYHPETENFDWTLARWGVPDGPYF
;
A
#
# COMPACT_ATOMS: atom_id res chain seq x y z
N MET A 1 9.83 -32.36 29.04
CA MET A 1 10.91 -32.86 28.16
C MET A 1 10.38 -33.44 26.83
N LYS A 2 9.35 -34.30 26.82
CA LYS A 2 8.81 -34.90 25.59
C LYS A 2 8.30 -33.91 24.53
N ARG A 3 7.69 -32.78 24.94
CA ARG A 3 7.17 -31.74 24.03
C ARG A 3 8.24 -30.85 23.38
N VAL A 4 9.39 -30.71 24.02
CA VAL A 4 10.54 -29.95 23.49
C VAL A 4 11.28 -30.78 22.44
N ALA A 5 11.38 -32.10 22.67
CA ALA A 5 11.98 -33.02 21.71
C ALA A 5 11.17 -33.14 20.40
N THR A 6 9.84 -33.12 20.45
CA THR A 6 9.01 -33.10 19.23
C THR A 6 9.12 -31.79 18.46
N LEU A 7 9.22 -30.65 19.14
CA LEU A 7 9.44 -29.35 18.49
C LEU A 7 10.79 -29.28 17.77
N LEU A 8 11.86 -29.78 18.38
CA LEU A 8 13.18 -29.82 17.74
C LEU A 8 13.21 -30.79 16.55
N LEU A 9 12.47 -31.91 16.62
CA LEU A 9 12.39 -32.87 15.53
C LEU A 9 11.64 -32.30 14.31
N ILE A 10 10.55 -31.55 14.53
CA ILE A 10 9.79 -30.89 13.45
C ILE A 10 10.62 -29.78 12.78
N ILE A 11 11.37 -29.00 13.57
CA ILE A 11 12.27 -27.96 13.04
C ILE A 11 13.39 -28.57 12.19
N SER A 12 13.96 -29.71 12.62
CA SER A 12 15.01 -30.39 11.84
C SER A 12 14.52 -30.95 10.51
N LEU A 13 13.25 -31.33 10.41
CA LEU A 13 12.65 -31.91 9.21
C LEU A 13 12.31 -30.85 8.16
N ALA A 14 12.13 -29.59 8.58
CA ALA A 14 11.84 -28.47 7.68
C ALA A 14 13.09 -27.94 6.94
N LEU A 15 14.30 -28.19 7.43
CA LEU A 15 15.54 -27.68 6.81
C LEU A 15 16.10 -28.56 5.68
N ALA A 16 15.56 -29.76 5.45
CA ALA A 16 16.12 -30.72 4.48
C ALA A 16 15.41 -30.75 3.11
N GLY A 17 14.50 -29.81 2.84
CA GLY A 17 13.58 -29.90 1.70
C GLY A 17 13.79 -28.86 0.60
N CYS A 18 14.93 -28.84 -0.10
CA CYS A 18 15.08 -28.15 -1.39
C CYS A 18 16.09 -28.87 -2.29
N ALA A 19 15.61 -29.74 -3.18
CA ALA A 19 16.37 -30.20 -4.36
C ALA A 19 15.43 -30.81 -5.41
N ALA A 20 14.96 -30.01 -6.36
CA ALA A 20 14.37 -30.51 -7.61
C ALA A 20 14.77 -29.60 -8.78
N LYS A 21 15.14 -30.23 -9.89
CA LYS A 21 16.06 -29.78 -10.95
C LYS A 21 15.34 -29.67 -12.30
N ASN A 22 15.60 -28.55 -12.98
CA ASN A 22 15.57 -28.15 -14.40
C ASN A 22 14.95 -29.03 -15.50
N GLY A 23 14.27 -28.33 -16.43
CA GLY A 23 14.14 -28.61 -17.87
C GLY A 23 12.92 -27.84 -18.40
N GLY A 24 12.90 -27.04 -19.47
CA GLY A 24 13.77 -26.78 -20.62
C GLY A 24 12.86 -26.43 -21.82
N THR A 25 13.35 -25.59 -22.75
CA THR A 25 12.91 -25.35 -24.16
C THR A 25 11.55 -24.64 -24.38
N HIS A 26 11.50 -23.38 -24.85
CA HIS A 26 11.72 -22.81 -26.21
C HIS A 26 10.83 -23.41 -27.31
N ASP A 27 9.98 -22.55 -27.91
CA ASP A 27 9.60 -22.43 -29.34
C ASP A 27 8.42 -21.43 -29.41
N ALA A 28 8.60 -20.14 -29.73
CA ALA A 28 8.79 -19.54 -31.06
C ALA A 28 7.56 -19.60 -31.99
N VAL A 29 7.30 -18.45 -32.65
CA VAL A 29 6.83 -18.30 -34.05
C VAL A 29 5.44 -17.63 -34.28
N GLN A 30 5.53 -16.33 -34.67
CA GLN A 30 4.87 -15.63 -35.81
C GLN A 30 3.34 -15.46 -35.83
N SER A 31 2.73 -14.44 -36.46
CA SER A 31 3.17 -13.36 -37.36
C SER A 31 1.94 -12.53 -37.72
N ALA A 32 2.15 -11.23 -37.91
CA ALA A 32 1.43 -10.31 -38.81
C ALA A 32 -0.10 -10.14 -38.65
N ALA A 33 -0.53 -8.92 -38.36
CA ALA A 33 -0.93 -7.98 -39.40
C ALA A 33 -1.42 -6.66 -38.79
N GLN A 34 -0.94 -5.60 -39.40
CA GLN A 34 -1.12 -4.19 -39.08
C GLN A 34 -2.35 -3.67 -39.83
N THR A 35 -3.28 -2.97 -39.19
CA THR A 35 -4.22 -2.07 -39.89
C THR A 35 -4.63 -0.91 -38.99
N SER A 36 -4.29 0.27 -39.46
CA SER A 36 -4.63 1.63 -39.00
C SER A 36 -6.13 1.88 -38.89
N VAL A 37 -6.60 2.55 -37.83
CA VAL A 37 -7.58 3.65 -37.91
C VAL A 37 -7.42 4.53 -36.66
N LEU A 38 -7.13 5.83 -36.89
CA LEU A 38 -7.41 6.90 -35.93
C LEU A 38 -8.89 7.29 -36.10
N GLU A 39 -9.68 7.23 -35.04
CA GLU A 39 -10.76 8.20 -34.85
C GLU A 39 -11.24 8.21 -33.39
N GLU A 40 -11.11 9.38 -32.76
CA GLU A 40 -11.75 9.72 -31.49
C GLU A 40 -13.27 9.69 -31.65
N GLY A 41 -13.97 9.04 -30.72
CA GLY A 41 -15.42 9.02 -30.68
C GLY A 41 -15.92 8.60 -29.29
N VAL A 42 -16.24 9.59 -28.47
CA VAL A 42 -16.92 9.45 -27.17
C VAL A 42 -18.35 8.91 -27.36
N THR A 43 -18.72 7.82 -26.69
CA THR A 43 -19.91 7.74 -25.81
C THR A 43 -20.21 6.32 -25.27
N SER A 44 -20.64 6.29 -24.00
CA SER A 44 -21.52 5.34 -23.31
C SER A 44 -21.07 3.89 -23.03
N ALA A 45 -20.88 3.62 -21.73
CA ALA A 45 -20.80 2.33 -21.02
C ALA A 45 -21.95 1.35 -21.38
N PRO A 46 -21.82 0.00 -21.24
CA PRO A 46 -21.60 -0.67 -19.94
C PRO A 46 -20.77 -1.98 -19.98
N GLN A 47 -19.91 -2.24 -18.98
CA GLN A 47 -19.36 -3.58 -18.75
C GLN A 47 -19.45 -3.95 -17.27
N ASP A 48 -20.62 -4.45 -16.88
CA ASP A 48 -20.71 -5.53 -15.89
C ASP A 48 -20.19 -6.80 -16.58
N ALA A 49 -18.95 -7.18 -16.27
CA ALA A 49 -18.50 -8.56 -16.35
C ALA A 49 -17.60 -8.78 -15.13
N ALA A 50 -18.08 -9.60 -14.22
CA ALA A 50 -17.40 -9.97 -13.00
C ALA A 50 -16.07 -10.67 -13.34
N ASP A 51 -14.95 -9.99 -13.07
CA ASP A 51 -13.67 -10.67 -12.95
C ASP A 51 -13.61 -11.35 -11.57
N PRO A 52 -13.40 -12.67 -11.51
CA PRO A 52 -13.17 -13.33 -10.23
C PRO A 52 -11.88 -12.77 -9.64
N VAL A 53 -11.98 -12.23 -8.43
CA VAL A 53 -10.86 -11.73 -7.63
C VAL A 53 -9.74 -12.78 -7.57
N SER A 54 -8.72 -12.59 -8.40
CA SER A 54 -7.45 -13.29 -8.29
C SER A 54 -6.93 -13.02 -6.89
N THR A 55 -6.80 -14.07 -6.08
CA THR A 55 -6.32 -13.99 -4.69
C THR A 55 -4.79 -13.94 -4.62
N ASP A 56 -4.15 -13.58 -5.73
CA ASP A 56 -2.74 -13.30 -5.85
C ASP A 56 -2.63 -11.80 -6.11
N GLY A 57 -2.00 -11.09 -5.16
CA GLY A 57 -1.68 -9.67 -5.35
C GLY A 57 -0.83 -9.48 -6.61
N PRO A 58 -0.74 -8.25 -7.16
CA PRO A 58 -0.04 -8.02 -8.42
C PRO A 58 1.34 -8.70 -8.40
N ASP A 59 1.55 -9.60 -9.36
CA ASP A 59 2.87 -10.09 -9.71
C ASP A 59 3.65 -8.86 -10.18
N LEU A 60 4.60 -8.43 -9.35
CA LEU A 60 5.41 -7.25 -9.60
C LEU A 60 6.46 -7.50 -10.71
N ASP A 61 6.47 -8.71 -11.25
CA ASP A 61 7.31 -9.17 -12.35
C ASP A 61 6.91 -8.50 -13.68
N ASP A 62 5.74 -7.84 -13.73
CA ASP A 62 5.20 -7.12 -14.90
C ASP A 62 5.66 -5.66 -14.99
N TYR A 63 6.50 -5.17 -14.07
CA TYR A 63 7.02 -3.79 -14.08
C TYR A 63 8.24 -3.58 -14.99
N ASP A 64 8.80 -4.66 -15.56
CA ASP A 64 10.05 -4.60 -16.33
C ASP A 64 9.85 -4.27 -17.82
N ASP A 65 8.60 -4.20 -18.34
CA ASP A 65 8.34 -4.07 -19.79
C ASP A 65 7.65 -2.75 -20.22
N ASP A 66 7.64 -1.74 -19.35
CA ASP A 66 7.16 -0.39 -19.72
C ASP A 66 8.30 0.44 -20.31
N GLU A 67 8.37 0.54 -21.64
CA GLU A 67 9.20 1.55 -22.32
C GLU A 67 8.78 2.95 -21.84
N ALA A 68 9.59 3.54 -20.96
CA ALA A 68 9.40 4.86 -20.39
C ALA A 68 9.45 5.95 -21.49
N GLY A 69 8.28 6.29 -22.01
CA GLY A 69 8.07 7.41 -22.93
C GLY A 69 8.28 8.78 -22.26
N ASP A 70 9.26 9.52 -22.77
CA ASP A 70 9.40 10.99 -22.79
C ASP A 70 9.17 11.78 -21.49
N LYS A 71 10.14 11.63 -20.58
CA LYS A 71 10.79 12.62 -19.69
C LYS A 71 11.16 11.95 -18.38
N ALA A 72 12.19 11.10 -18.41
CA ALA A 72 12.81 10.62 -17.19
C ALA A 72 13.33 11.83 -16.40
N LEU A 73 12.68 12.15 -15.28
CA LEU A 73 13.22 13.05 -14.28
C LEU A 73 14.56 12.45 -13.85
N SER A 74 15.66 13.13 -14.17
CA SER A 74 17.00 12.64 -13.85
C SER A 74 17.22 12.75 -12.35
N ASP A 75 17.00 11.63 -11.65
CA ASP A 75 17.32 11.50 -10.23
C ASP A 75 18.84 11.28 -10.07
N PRO A 76 19.56 12.18 -9.37
CA PRO A 76 20.99 12.04 -9.13
C PRO A 76 21.40 10.71 -8.46
N LEU A 77 20.48 10.05 -7.74
CA LEU A 77 20.74 8.83 -6.98
C LEU A 77 20.04 7.59 -7.54
N GLU A 78 19.65 7.60 -8.82
CA GLU A 78 18.92 6.48 -9.45
C GLU A 78 19.56 5.11 -9.21
N GLY A 79 20.89 4.99 -9.36
CA GLY A 79 21.59 3.72 -9.17
C GLY A 79 21.51 3.17 -7.74
N TRP A 80 21.52 4.06 -6.74
CA TRP A 80 21.35 3.69 -5.34
C TRP A 80 19.90 3.28 -5.05
N ASN A 81 18.95 4.05 -5.57
CA ASN A 81 17.52 3.83 -5.36
C ASN A 81 17.08 2.52 -6.01
N ARG A 82 17.53 2.23 -7.24
CA ARG A 82 17.27 0.94 -7.91
C ARG A 82 17.89 -0.25 -7.18
N PHE A 83 19.06 -0.08 -6.58
CA PHE A 83 19.67 -1.15 -5.78
C PHE A 83 18.80 -1.48 -4.56
N TRP A 84 18.42 -0.48 -3.76
CA TRP A 84 17.57 -0.69 -2.59
C TRP A 84 16.17 -1.13 -2.95
N PHE A 85 15.62 -0.65 -4.07
CA PHE A 85 14.35 -1.10 -4.61
C PHE A 85 14.34 -2.62 -4.81
N ARG A 86 15.35 -3.17 -5.50
CA ARG A 86 15.47 -4.63 -5.70
C ARG A 86 15.63 -5.41 -4.40
N VAL A 87 16.35 -4.85 -3.43
CA VAL A 87 16.51 -5.47 -2.10
C VAL A 87 15.17 -5.49 -1.36
N ASN A 88 14.44 -4.37 -1.35
CA ASN A 88 13.14 -4.25 -0.72
C ASN A 88 12.10 -5.14 -1.40
N ASP A 89 12.15 -5.26 -2.72
CA ASP A 89 11.25 -6.12 -3.48
C ASP A 89 11.45 -7.60 -3.10
N CYS A 90 12.70 -8.08 -3.11
CA CYS A 90 13.03 -9.41 -2.62
C CYS A 90 12.57 -9.63 -1.16
N LEU A 91 12.83 -8.65 -0.28
CA LEU A 91 12.38 -8.71 1.12
C LEU A 91 10.85 -8.81 1.23
N ILE A 92 10.12 -8.01 0.46
CA ILE A 92 8.66 -7.99 0.46
C ILE A 92 8.12 -9.32 -0.03
N GLN A 93 8.63 -9.82 -1.16
CA GLN A 93 8.12 -11.04 -1.78
C GLN A 93 8.40 -12.29 -0.93
N TYR A 94 9.63 -12.46 -0.46
CA TYR A 94 10.04 -13.70 0.20
C TYR A 94 9.79 -13.72 1.70
N ILE A 95 9.72 -12.57 2.37
CA ILE A 95 9.63 -12.51 3.83
C ILE A 95 8.33 -11.82 4.27
N LEU A 96 8.03 -10.60 3.83
CA LEU A 96 6.89 -9.85 4.38
C LEU A 96 5.54 -10.37 3.85
N LYS A 97 5.40 -10.69 2.56
CA LYS A 97 4.16 -11.26 1.98
C LYS A 97 3.73 -12.55 2.70
N PRO A 98 4.58 -13.59 2.86
CA PRO A 98 4.16 -14.80 3.56
C PRO A 98 3.91 -14.55 5.05
N LEU A 99 4.68 -13.66 5.69
CA LEU A 99 4.45 -13.27 7.09
C LEU A 99 3.09 -12.58 7.27
N HIS A 100 2.72 -11.67 6.36
CA HIS A 100 1.43 -11.00 6.36
C HIS A 100 0.28 -11.99 6.15
N LYS A 101 0.41 -12.93 5.20
CA LYS A 101 -0.58 -14.01 5.02
C LYS A 101 -0.76 -14.82 6.30
N GLY A 102 0.34 -15.16 6.99
CA GLY A 102 0.30 -15.84 8.30
C GLY A 102 -0.38 -15.01 9.40
N TYR A 103 -0.09 -13.70 9.47
CA TYR A 103 -0.73 -12.79 10.43
C TYR A 103 -2.25 -12.68 10.20
N CYS A 104 -2.67 -12.50 8.94
CA CYS A 104 -4.07 -12.42 8.56
C CYS A 104 -4.83 -13.73 8.80
N PHE A 105 -4.15 -14.87 8.77
CA PHE A 105 -4.72 -16.16 9.13
C PHE A 105 -4.97 -16.30 10.65
N ILE A 106 -4.07 -15.75 11.49
CA ILE A 106 -4.16 -15.87 12.95
C ILE A 106 -5.11 -14.81 13.54
N VAL A 107 -5.05 -13.58 13.04
CA VAL A 107 -5.77 -12.44 13.61
C VAL A 107 -7.02 -12.11 12.77
N PRO A 108 -8.22 -12.15 13.36
CA PRO A 108 -9.45 -11.86 12.64
C PRO A 108 -9.51 -10.40 12.20
N GLU A 109 -10.16 -10.16 11.06
CA GLU A 109 -10.36 -8.83 10.46
C GLU A 109 -10.82 -7.72 11.45
N PRO A 110 -11.84 -7.91 12.30
CA PRO A 110 -12.32 -6.84 13.18
C PRO A 110 -11.24 -6.32 14.15
N VAL A 111 -10.35 -7.20 14.61
CA VAL A 111 -9.24 -6.80 15.50
C VAL A 111 -8.19 -6.00 14.72
N ARG A 112 -7.88 -6.43 13.49
CA ARG A 112 -6.93 -5.71 12.62
C ARG A 112 -7.45 -4.31 12.28
N SER A 113 -8.72 -4.20 11.93
CA SER A 113 -9.38 -2.91 11.66
C SER A 113 -9.38 -2.02 12.91
N ALA A 114 -9.75 -2.57 14.07
CA ALA A 114 -9.81 -1.78 15.30
C ALA A 114 -8.45 -1.19 15.69
N VAL A 115 -7.35 -1.94 15.51
CA VAL A 115 -5.99 -1.45 15.76
C VAL A 115 -5.59 -0.38 14.75
N SER A 116 -5.95 -0.55 13.47
CA SER A 116 -5.71 0.46 12.44
C SER A 116 -6.44 1.77 12.74
N THR A 117 -7.72 1.68 13.08
CA THR A 117 -8.56 2.82 13.46
C THR A 117 -8.06 3.49 14.74
N PHE A 118 -7.65 2.70 15.74
CA PHE A 118 -7.05 3.23 16.96
C PHE A 118 -5.76 3.99 16.69
N SER A 119 -4.87 3.44 15.87
CA SER A 119 -3.63 4.12 15.50
C SER A 119 -3.93 5.42 14.76
N TYR A 120 -4.87 5.39 13.82
CA TYR A 120 -5.33 6.59 13.12
C TYR A 120 -5.85 7.67 14.09
N ASN A 121 -6.73 7.30 15.00
CA ASN A 121 -7.28 8.21 16.01
C ASN A 121 -6.21 8.71 16.97
N VAL A 122 -5.24 7.92 17.40
CA VAL A 122 -4.16 8.36 18.32
C VAL A 122 -3.23 9.39 17.68
N LEU A 123 -2.99 9.29 16.37
CA LEU A 123 -2.16 10.25 15.63
C LEU A 123 -2.90 11.57 15.29
N PHE A 124 -4.17 11.73 15.67
CA PHE A 124 -4.93 12.96 15.42
C PHE A 124 -4.27 14.27 15.90
N PRO A 125 -3.54 14.34 17.05
CA PRO A 125 -2.99 15.61 17.51
C PRO A 125 -1.90 16.13 16.57
N VAL A 126 -1.17 15.21 15.93
CA VAL A 126 -0.14 15.54 14.94
C VAL A 126 -0.79 16.12 13.69
N ARG A 127 -1.88 15.50 13.21
CA ARG A 127 -2.65 16.02 12.06
C ARG A 127 -3.27 17.38 12.37
N MET A 128 -3.95 17.51 13.50
CA MET A 128 -4.53 18.77 13.98
C MET A 128 -3.47 19.89 14.08
N ALA A 129 -2.27 19.59 14.59
CA ALA A 129 -1.19 20.56 14.64
C ALA A 129 -0.75 21.00 13.24
N ASN A 130 -0.66 20.09 12.27
CA ASN A 130 -0.37 20.42 10.88
C ASN A 130 -1.47 21.28 10.25
N SER A 131 -2.75 20.96 10.44
CA SER A 131 -3.86 21.78 9.92
C SER A 131 -3.81 23.21 10.47
N ILE A 132 -3.42 23.38 11.75
CA ILE A 132 -3.20 24.71 12.35
C ILE A 132 -2.00 25.42 11.71
N LEU A 133 -0.88 24.73 11.51
CA LEU A 133 0.32 25.29 10.85
C LEU A 133 0.05 25.68 9.39
N GLN A 134 -0.87 24.98 8.73
CA GLN A 134 -1.32 25.27 7.37
C GLN A 134 -2.36 26.42 7.32
N GLY A 135 -2.86 26.90 8.47
CA GLY A 135 -3.87 27.95 8.58
C GLY A 135 -5.33 27.47 8.44
N GLU A 136 -5.56 26.16 8.44
CA GLU A 136 -6.86 25.53 8.19
C GLU A 136 -7.58 25.16 9.49
N PHE A 137 -8.02 26.17 10.23
CA PHE A 137 -8.72 25.98 11.49
C PHE A 137 -10.04 25.21 11.37
N ALA A 138 -10.73 25.33 10.23
CA ALA A 138 -11.96 24.58 9.98
C ALA A 138 -11.72 23.07 9.90
N GLN A 139 -10.64 22.64 9.23
CA GLN A 139 -10.27 21.23 9.13
C GLN A 139 -9.77 20.71 10.48
N ALA A 140 -8.92 21.49 11.17
CA ALA A 140 -8.47 21.16 12.53
C ALA A 140 -9.65 20.92 13.51
N GLY A 141 -10.71 21.73 13.41
CA GLY A 141 -11.93 21.57 14.21
C GLY A 141 -12.72 20.32 13.87
N VAL A 142 -12.83 19.97 12.59
CA VAL A 142 -13.47 18.72 12.14
C VAL A 142 -12.68 17.51 12.62
N GLU A 143 -11.35 17.54 12.51
CA GLU A 143 -10.46 16.47 12.95
C GLU A 143 -10.55 16.25 14.46
N PHE A 144 -10.60 17.34 15.22
CA PHE A 144 -10.80 17.31 16.66
C PHE A 144 -12.15 16.71 17.04
N ASP A 145 -13.26 17.19 16.46
CA ASP A 145 -14.60 16.69 16.77
C ASP A 145 -14.74 15.19 16.46
N ARG A 146 -14.26 14.76 15.28
CA ARG A 146 -14.28 13.35 14.88
C ARG A 146 -13.49 12.47 15.84
N SER A 147 -12.24 12.86 16.13
CA SER A 147 -11.37 12.11 17.04
C SER A 147 -11.92 12.09 18.46
N PHE A 148 -12.49 13.20 18.92
CA PHE A 148 -13.11 13.31 20.24
C PHE A 148 -14.31 12.36 20.37
N VAL A 149 -15.20 12.33 19.38
CA VAL A 149 -16.33 11.40 19.33
C VAL A 149 -15.86 9.95 19.27
N ASN A 150 -14.83 9.65 18.47
CA ASN A 150 -14.26 8.30 18.35
C ASN A 150 -13.69 7.81 19.68
N PHE A 151 -12.95 8.66 20.41
CA PHE A 151 -12.46 8.35 21.75
C PHE A 151 -13.58 8.18 22.78
N LEU A 152 -14.62 9.01 22.76
CA LEU A 152 -15.71 8.90 23.72
C LEU A 152 -16.58 7.65 23.55
N LEU A 153 -16.89 7.28 22.31
CA LEU A 153 -17.84 6.19 22.03
C LEU A 153 -17.16 4.82 21.94
N THR A 154 -15.92 4.77 21.45
CA THR A 154 -15.24 3.50 21.13
C THR A 154 -13.86 3.38 21.74
N LEU A 155 -13.46 4.33 22.59
CA LEU A 155 -12.08 4.46 23.09
C LEU A 155 -11.04 4.56 21.95
N GLY A 156 -11.47 5.00 20.76
CA GLY A 156 -10.65 5.13 19.56
C GLY A 156 -10.55 3.86 18.71
N PHE A 157 -11.09 2.72 19.15
CA PHE A 157 -11.04 1.46 18.38
C PHE A 157 -12.03 1.39 17.22
N GLY A 158 -12.99 2.31 17.15
CA GLY A 158 -13.94 2.42 16.05
C GLY A 158 -14.00 3.86 15.52
N ASP A 159 -14.66 4.00 14.37
CA ASP A 159 -14.87 5.30 13.72
C ASP A 159 -16.37 5.59 13.49
N PRO A 160 -17.16 5.73 14.57
CA PRO A 160 -18.56 6.16 14.45
C PRO A 160 -18.69 7.59 13.93
N ALA A 161 -17.64 8.41 14.04
CA ALA A 161 -17.67 9.78 13.54
C ALA A 161 -17.70 9.83 12.00
N SER A 162 -17.21 8.80 11.31
CA SER A 162 -17.22 8.77 9.85
C SER A 162 -18.59 8.61 9.20
N GLU A 163 -19.59 8.12 9.94
CA GLU A 163 -20.96 8.04 9.44
C GLU A 163 -21.62 9.43 9.31
N LYS A 164 -21.08 10.43 10.01
CA LYS A 164 -21.60 11.79 9.99
C LYS A 164 -20.92 12.61 8.90
N LYS A 165 -21.72 13.33 8.10
CA LYS A 165 -21.16 14.31 7.17
C LYS A 165 -20.52 15.46 7.95
N PRO A 166 -19.25 15.80 7.69
CA PRO A 166 -18.62 16.94 8.32
C PRO A 166 -19.27 18.24 7.84
N LEU A 167 -19.22 19.27 8.68
CA LEU A 167 -19.77 20.60 8.36
C LEU A 167 -18.95 21.33 7.29
N PHE A 168 -17.67 20.98 7.16
CA PHE A 168 -16.72 21.53 6.19
C PHE A 168 -16.11 20.40 5.35
N PRO A 169 -15.60 20.69 4.14
CA PRO A 169 -14.76 19.75 3.39
C PRO A 169 -13.59 19.27 4.28
N TYR A 170 -13.34 17.98 4.26
CA TYR A 170 -12.36 17.32 5.13
C TYR A 170 -11.43 16.48 4.26
N HIS A 171 -10.13 16.77 4.37
CA HIS A 171 -9.07 16.19 3.53
C HIS A 171 -7.94 15.65 4.43
N PRO A 172 -8.11 14.48 5.06
CA PRO A 172 -7.12 13.94 5.99
C PRO A 172 -5.75 13.68 5.34
N GLU A 173 -5.73 13.42 4.04
CA GLU A 173 -4.51 13.16 3.27
C GLU A 173 -3.54 14.35 3.24
N THR A 174 -4.05 15.58 3.38
CA THR A 174 -3.24 16.81 3.34
C THR A 174 -2.76 17.27 4.73
N GLU A 175 -3.20 16.63 5.81
CA GLU A 175 -2.87 17.03 7.19
C GLU A 175 -1.56 16.43 7.70
N ASN A 176 -0.63 16.16 6.78
CA ASN A 176 0.69 15.61 7.08
C ASN A 176 1.76 16.71 7.01
N PHE A 177 2.91 16.45 7.63
CA PHE A 177 3.96 17.45 7.79
C PHE A 177 4.66 17.82 6.47
N ASP A 178 4.80 16.86 5.57
CA ASP A 178 5.24 17.05 4.18
C ASP A 178 4.37 18.09 3.46
N TRP A 179 3.05 17.96 3.53
CA TRP A 179 2.11 18.93 2.97
C TRP A 179 2.20 20.30 3.65
N THR A 180 2.43 20.33 4.96
CA THR A 180 2.69 21.58 5.67
C THR A 180 3.94 22.26 5.13
N LEU A 181 5.05 21.54 4.95
CA LEU A 181 6.28 22.09 4.38
C LEU A 181 6.10 22.56 2.93
N ALA A 182 5.37 21.79 2.13
CA ALA A 182 5.03 22.15 0.76
C ALA A 182 4.24 23.47 0.69
N ARG A 183 3.26 23.67 1.60
CA ARG A 183 2.51 24.93 1.70
C ARG A 183 3.39 26.12 2.06
N TRP A 184 4.48 25.90 2.79
CA TRP A 184 5.45 26.93 3.17
C TRP A 184 6.56 27.11 2.13
N GLY A 185 6.49 26.42 0.99
CA GLY A 185 7.39 26.59 -0.15
C GLY A 185 8.73 25.86 0.01
N VAL A 186 8.81 24.84 0.86
CA VAL A 186 9.99 23.97 0.91
C VAL A 186 9.95 23.03 -0.31
N PRO A 187 10.99 23.04 -1.18
CA PRO A 187 11.03 22.17 -2.34
C PRO A 187 11.29 20.71 -1.93
N ASP A 188 10.79 19.78 -2.74
CA ASP A 188 11.12 18.37 -2.59
C ASP A 188 12.62 18.15 -2.84
N GLY A 189 13.25 17.39 -1.96
CA GLY A 189 14.65 16.98 -2.12
C GLY A 189 14.83 15.90 -3.20
N PRO A 190 16.06 15.39 -3.39
CA PRO A 190 16.27 14.22 -4.22
C PRO A 190 15.50 13.01 -3.65
N TYR A 191 15.03 12.14 -4.54
CA TYR A 191 14.34 10.90 -4.18
C TYR A 191 15.33 9.88 -3.60
N PHE A 192 14.88 9.03 -2.69
CA PHE A 192 15.70 8.04 -1.98
C PHE A 192 14.91 6.77 -1.61
#